data_AF-A0A2D4N105-F1
#
_entry.id   AF-A0A2D4N105-F1
#
_cell.length_a   1.000
_cell.length_b   1.000
_cell.length_c   1.000
_cell.angle_alpha   90.00
_cell.angle_beta   90.00
_cell.angle_gamma   90.00
#
_symmetry.space_group_name_H-M   'P 1'
#
loop_
_entity.id
_entity.type
_entity.pdbx_description
1 polymer ?
#
loop_
_entity_poly.entity_id
_entity_poly.type
_entity_poly.pdbx_seq_one_letter_code
_entity_poly.pdbx_strand_id
1 'polypeptide(L)'
;IMDLLKSSCLKLLVLLPLALCGIHQTYAGDCKGRREVLRSASGYVTDGPGNYSVNGNCEWLVEAPSSSYRILLTFMFMDTECTYDYLFIYDGDSPSSPLLASLSGSTLPPTIEATSGKMLLHLFSDANYNLLGFNATYSVSLCPMGCSGHGICDNDGRCACFQGWGGKDCSVPDCNSSLPRASGPFGWCVQNETCMPISEQGRCQVGKISGTYGWWGPQSFFITSLAQCQREDFLPGLHLITYQQPRNDSQPDKVSIVRSTTITLNPSTEMDVSLVYKGFIHPLVSSSGPAEDISIWARIQRLFVVAKLARAPGVLELEKVGSWAVQQEKEKRLLQRPGAERLFPSTERGNKYAVLVEGHLNNSGTGQTSELTLTWDRTGVPGGSEISYFFLEPYRSELCATYHSCLACLADQGCGWCPLSSTCHRRLAYQDDAGSCGPGTVRLILVPGNCVLCEDYRNCHTCSKDLFCEWQVNSSKKGDFLCSRRGRLHTAIRSPKECPKLCNQRTTCSECLSNSSQCAWCQSTRNCFYFAAYLAKYPYGDCRGWYDR
;
A
#
# COMPACT_ATOMS: atom_id res chain seq x y z
N ILE A 1 -41.47 -37.31 45.82
CA ILE A 1 -42.65 -36.43 45.74
C ILE A 1 -43.11 -36.44 44.29
N MET A 2 -44.19 -37.19 44.07
CA MET A 2 -45.12 -37.22 42.93
C MET A 2 -44.60 -37.49 41.50
N ASP A 3 -44.84 -38.74 41.09
CA ASP A 3 -45.59 -39.15 39.90
C ASP A 3 -46.30 -38.05 39.09
N LEU A 4 -46.19 -38.14 37.76
CA LEU A 4 -47.35 -38.50 36.93
C LEU A 4 -46.96 -38.84 35.48
N LEU A 5 -47.46 -40.00 35.05
CA LEU A 5 -47.32 -40.67 33.77
C LEU A 5 -48.28 -40.13 32.69
N LYS A 6 -47.82 -40.23 31.44
CA LYS A 6 -48.52 -40.62 30.18
C LYS A 6 -50.02 -40.32 30.03
N SER A 7 -50.40 -39.68 28.92
CA SER A 7 -51.22 -40.33 27.88
C SER A 7 -51.33 -39.50 26.60
N SER A 8 -51.18 -40.17 25.45
CA SER A 8 -51.41 -39.64 24.10
C SER A 8 -52.91 -39.58 23.77
N CYS A 9 -53.39 -38.51 23.10
CA CYS A 9 -54.30 -38.65 21.94
C CYS A 9 -54.54 -37.31 21.21
N LEU A 10 -54.03 -37.25 19.97
CA LEU A 10 -54.57 -36.62 18.75
C LEU A 10 -55.84 -35.76 18.85
N LYS A 11 -55.77 -34.48 18.42
CA LYS A 11 -56.65 -33.87 17.38
C LYS A 11 -56.28 -32.40 17.09
N LEU A 12 -55.71 -32.19 15.89
CA LEU A 12 -55.84 -31.05 14.97
C LEU A 12 -56.13 -29.64 15.54
N LEU A 13 -55.13 -28.74 15.49
CA LEU A 13 -55.34 -27.30 15.26
C LEU A 13 -54.02 -26.61 14.84
N VAL A 14 -53.95 -26.32 13.53
CA VAL A 14 -53.26 -25.21 12.83
C VAL A 14 -51.79 -24.93 13.22
N LEU A 15 -50.87 -25.41 12.38
CA LEU A 15 -49.51 -24.89 12.26
C LEU A 15 -49.55 -23.52 11.57
N LEU A 16 -49.33 -22.44 12.33
CA LEU A 16 -48.77 -21.20 11.79
C LEU A 16 -47.24 -21.32 11.90
N PRO A 17 -46.48 -21.26 10.80
CA PRO A 17 -45.03 -21.17 10.91
C PRO A 17 -44.68 -19.76 11.39
N LEU A 18 -43.93 -19.70 12.50
CA LEU A 18 -43.13 -18.53 12.85
C LEU A 18 -42.23 -18.22 11.65
N ALA A 19 -42.56 -17.16 10.93
CA ALA A 19 -41.68 -16.57 9.94
C ALA A 19 -40.44 -16.05 10.66
N LEU A 20 -39.38 -16.85 10.64
CA LEU A 20 -38.02 -16.34 10.75
C LEU A 20 -37.84 -15.35 9.60
N CYS A 21 -37.89 -14.06 9.92
CA CYS A 21 -37.53 -12.99 9.01
C CYS A 21 -36.02 -13.09 8.74
N GLY A 22 -35.63 -14.02 7.87
CA GLY A 22 -34.32 -14.02 7.25
C GLY A 22 -34.26 -12.80 6.35
N ILE A 23 -33.27 -11.94 6.57
CA ILE A 23 -32.94 -10.86 5.63
C ILE A 23 -32.54 -11.57 4.33
N HIS A 24 -33.46 -11.63 3.36
CA HIS A 24 -33.17 -12.13 2.02
C HIS A 24 -32.19 -11.15 1.35
N GLN A 25 -30.89 -11.40 1.47
CA GLN A 25 -29.93 -10.79 0.56
C GLN A 25 -30.20 -11.34 -0.83
N THR A 26 -30.48 -10.44 -1.78
CA THR A 26 -30.60 -10.83 -3.18
C THR A 26 -29.23 -11.17 -3.73
N TYR A 27 -29.17 -12.23 -4.53
CA TYR A 27 -27.94 -12.74 -5.11
C TYR A 27 -28.15 -12.88 -6.61
N ALA A 28 -27.41 -12.09 -7.38
CA ALA A 28 -27.27 -12.24 -8.82
C ALA A 28 -26.02 -13.08 -9.11
N GLY A 29 -26.16 -14.05 -10.02
CA GLY A 29 -25.09 -14.94 -10.45
C GLY A 29 -24.89 -14.90 -11.97
N ASP A 30 -24.34 -15.97 -12.54
CA ASP A 30 -24.21 -16.15 -14.00
C ASP A 30 -25.55 -15.86 -14.70
N CYS A 31 -25.55 -14.81 -15.52
CA CYS A 31 -26.74 -14.30 -16.18
C CYS A 31 -27.21 -15.20 -17.33
N LYS A 32 -26.38 -16.14 -17.81
CA LYS A 32 -26.67 -17.06 -18.94
C LYS A 32 -27.17 -16.33 -20.20
N GLY A 33 -26.61 -15.17 -20.48
CA GLY A 33 -26.97 -14.31 -21.62
C GLY A 33 -28.33 -13.60 -21.49
N ARG A 34 -28.91 -13.54 -20.28
CA ARG A 34 -30.15 -12.79 -20.01
C ARG A 34 -29.90 -11.70 -18.98
N ARG A 35 -30.60 -10.57 -19.11
CA ARG A 35 -30.55 -9.50 -18.11
C ARG A 35 -31.21 -9.94 -16.81
N GLU A 36 -30.51 -9.79 -15.69
CA GLU A 36 -31.07 -9.95 -14.34
C GLU A 36 -31.42 -8.58 -13.75
N VAL A 37 -32.56 -8.48 -13.05
CA VAL A 37 -33.03 -7.23 -12.44
C VAL A 37 -33.14 -7.38 -10.93
N LEU A 38 -32.47 -6.50 -10.20
CA LEU A 38 -32.31 -6.51 -8.75
C LEU A 38 -33.02 -5.29 -8.14
N ARG A 39 -33.97 -5.53 -7.23
CA ARG A 39 -34.83 -4.47 -6.65
C ARG A 39 -34.72 -4.33 -5.13
N SER A 40 -33.84 -5.11 -4.50
CA SER A 40 -33.69 -5.06 -3.04
C SER A 40 -32.87 -3.86 -2.60
N ALA A 41 -33.03 -3.46 -1.33
CA ALA A 41 -32.26 -2.36 -0.76
C ALA A 41 -30.76 -2.65 -0.67
N SER A 42 -30.38 -3.93 -0.67
CA SER A 42 -29.00 -4.40 -0.82
C SER A 42 -28.94 -5.82 -1.37
N GLY A 43 -27.78 -6.20 -1.90
CA GLY A 43 -27.56 -7.54 -2.42
C GLY A 43 -26.15 -7.76 -2.97
N TYR A 44 -25.93 -8.93 -3.53
CA TYR A 44 -24.69 -9.36 -4.18
C TYR A 44 -24.90 -9.50 -5.68
N VAL A 45 -23.87 -9.15 -6.44
CA VAL A 45 -23.79 -9.38 -7.89
C VAL A 45 -22.47 -10.04 -8.20
N THR A 46 -22.52 -11.15 -8.91
CA THR A 46 -21.36 -11.88 -9.43
C THR A 46 -21.70 -12.50 -10.77
N ASP A 47 -20.69 -12.84 -11.56
CA ASP A 47 -20.80 -13.68 -12.76
C ASP A 47 -20.95 -15.17 -12.45
N GLY A 48 -20.93 -15.58 -11.18
CA GLY A 48 -21.18 -16.94 -10.73
C GLY A 48 -19.93 -17.68 -10.25
N PRO A 49 -20.03 -18.97 -9.90
CA PRO A 49 -18.90 -19.75 -9.42
C PRO A 49 -18.00 -20.21 -10.58
N GLY A 50 -16.68 -20.06 -10.41
CA GLY A 50 -15.69 -20.50 -11.39
C GLY A 50 -15.26 -19.36 -12.31
N ASN A 51 -14.84 -19.69 -13.53
CA ASN A 51 -14.46 -18.67 -14.51
C ASN A 51 -15.69 -18.15 -15.26
N TYR A 52 -15.76 -16.85 -15.56
CA TYR A 52 -16.86 -16.28 -16.36
C TYR A 52 -16.93 -16.92 -17.75
N SER A 53 -18.09 -16.88 -18.40
CA SER A 53 -18.25 -17.43 -19.75
C SER A 53 -17.43 -16.64 -20.79
N VAL A 54 -16.76 -17.32 -21.71
CA VAL A 54 -16.23 -16.71 -22.96
C VAL A 54 -17.38 -16.31 -23.87
N ASN A 55 -17.20 -15.27 -24.70
CA ASN A 55 -18.26 -14.59 -25.45
C ASN A 55 -19.42 -14.14 -24.55
N GLY A 56 -19.10 -13.81 -23.30
CA GLY A 56 -20.04 -13.39 -22.29
C GLY A 56 -20.59 -12.01 -22.63
N ASN A 57 -21.91 -11.88 -22.54
CA ASN A 57 -22.61 -10.60 -22.67
C ASN A 57 -23.70 -10.55 -21.61
N CYS A 58 -23.29 -10.22 -20.38
CA CYS A 58 -24.13 -10.33 -19.20
C CYS A 58 -24.50 -8.97 -18.61
N GLU A 59 -25.78 -8.79 -18.30
CA GLU A 59 -26.30 -7.55 -17.74
C GLU A 59 -27.01 -7.79 -16.41
N TRP A 60 -26.64 -7.02 -15.39
CA TRP A 60 -27.34 -6.96 -14.11
C TRP A 60 -27.77 -5.52 -13.84
N LEU A 61 -29.07 -5.31 -13.77
CA LEU A 61 -29.67 -4.01 -13.54
C LEU A 61 -30.18 -3.90 -12.10
N VAL A 62 -29.60 -3.00 -11.32
CA VAL A 62 -30.11 -2.61 -10.00
C VAL A 62 -31.09 -1.45 -10.18
N GLU A 63 -32.31 -1.59 -9.67
CA GLU A 63 -33.34 -0.54 -9.68
C GLU A 63 -33.76 -0.18 -8.26
N ALA A 64 -33.55 1.08 -7.88
CA ALA A 64 -34.04 1.63 -6.63
C ALA A 64 -35.55 1.97 -6.68
N PRO A 65 -36.20 2.20 -5.53
CA PRO A 65 -37.63 2.51 -5.48
C PRO A 65 -38.04 3.79 -6.25
N SER A 66 -37.13 4.75 -6.36
CA SER A 66 -37.32 6.00 -7.11
C SER A 66 -35.98 6.62 -7.50
N SER A 67 -36.01 7.61 -8.40
CA SER A 67 -34.83 8.36 -8.86
C SER A 67 -34.22 9.29 -7.80
N SER A 68 -34.84 9.43 -6.62
CA SER A 68 -34.25 10.16 -5.50
C SER A 68 -33.21 9.34 -4.73
N TYR A 69 -33.16 8.03 -4.97
CA TYR A 69 -32.17 7.14 -4.37
C TYR A 69 -30.90 7.05 -5.22
N ARG A 70 -29.82 6.68 -4.54
CA ARG A 70 -28.50 6.41 -5.08
C ARG A 70 -28.21 4.94 -4.90
N ILE A 71 -27.44 4.36 -5.82
CA ILE A 71 -27.00 2.97 -5.75
C ILE A 71 -25.49 2.98 -5.58
N LEU A 72 -24.99 2.29 -4.57
CA LEU A 72 -23.58 2.18 -4.24
C LEU A 72 -23.12 0.76 -4.54
N LEU A 73 -22.06 0.62 -5.33
CA LEU A 73 -21.48 -0.67 -5.73
C LEU A 73 -20.06 -0.79 -5.18
N THR A 74 -19.78 -1.87 -4.45
CA THR A 74 -18.48 -2.15 -3.85
C THR A 74 -18.00 -3.54 -4.25
N PHE A 75 -16.83 -3.60 -4.89
CA PHE A 75 -16.21 -4.86 -5.31
C PHE A 75 -15.45 -5.51 -4.16
N MET A 76 -15.67 -6.80 -3.96
CA MET A 76 -14.91 -7.65 -3.03
C MET A 76 -13.81 -8.43 -3.75
N PHE A 77 -14.04 -8.76 -5.03
CA PHE A 77 -13.13 -9.53 -5.86
C PHE A 77 -13.30 -9.13 -7.32
N MET A 78 -12.19 -9.13 -8.05
CA MET A 78 -12.17 -8.98 -9.50
C MET A 78 -10.93 -9.67 -10.04
N ASP A 79 -11.10 -10.41 -11.14
CA ASP A 79 -10.04 -11.05 -11.91
C ASP A 79 -10.59 -11.35 -13.30
N THR A 80 -10.44 -10.36 -14.18
CA THR A 80 -10.88 -10.42 -15.59
C THR A 80 -9.67 -10.29 -16.51
N GLU A 81 -9.73 -10.83 -17.71
CA GLU A 81 -8.62 -10.70 -18.65
C GLU A 81 -8.36 -9.22 -18.96
N CYS A 82 -7.19 -8.73 -18.53
CA CYS A 82 -6.76 -7.37 -18.83
C CYS A 82 -6.81 -7.14 -20.35
N THR A 83 -7.31 -5.97 -20.75
CA THR A 83 -7.33 -5.49 -22.14
C THR A 83 -8.31 -6.15 -23.11
N TYR A 84 -8.93 -7.28 -22.73
CA TYR A 84 -9.86 -8.02 -23.59
C TYR A 84 -11.26 -8.09 -22.99
N ASP A 85 -11.36 -8.35 -21.68
CA ASP A 85 -12.63 -8.53 -20.98
C ASP A 85 -12.90 -7.37 -20.03
N TYR A 86 -14.14 -6.88 -20.06
CA TYR A 86 -14.52 -5.65 -19.37
C TYR A 86 -15.84 -5.75 -18.64
N LEU A 87 -15.87 -5.17 -17.45
CA LEU A 87 -17.08 -4.89 -16.70
C LEU A 87 -17.38 -3.38 -16.74
N PHE A 88 -18.48 -3.01 -17.38
CA PHE A 88 -18.97 -1.64 -17.50
C PHE A 88 -20.05 -1.34 -16.47
N ILE A 89 -19.98 -0.17 -15.84
CA ILE A 89 -20.97 0.30 -14.87
C ILE A 89 -21.59 1.60 -15.38
N TYR A 90 -22.91 1.66 -15.47
CA TYR A 90 -23.65 2.82 -15.98
C TYR A 90 -24.65 3.38 -14.95
N ASP A 91 -24.82 4.70 -14.92
CA ASP A 91 -25.81 5.43 -14.12
C ASP A 91 -27.18 5.47 -14.83
N GLY A 92 -27.82 4.31 -14.95
CA GLY A 92 -29.15 4.16 -15.56
C GLY A 92 -29.48 2.70 -15.89
N ASP A 93 -30.47 2.47 -16.76
CA ASP A 93 -30.98 1.13 -17.12
C ASP A 93 -30.50 0.58 -18.47
N SER A 94 -29.60 1.31 -19.11
CA SER A 94 -29.10 0.94 -20.41
C SER A 94 -27.64 1.37 -20.55
N PRO A 95 -26.88 0.77 -21.46
CA PRO A 95 -25.53 1.24 -21.77
C PRO A 95 -25.43 2.74 -22.16
N SER A 96 -26.52 3.49 -22.41
CA SER A 96 -26.56 4.86 -23.00
C SER A 96 -26.59 5.90 -21.92
N SER A 97 -26.95 5.41 -20.75
CA SER A 97 -26.81 6.10 -19.51
C SER A 97 -25.33 6.43 -19.27
N PRO A 98 -25.03 7.50 -18.51
CA PRO A 98 -23.66 7.91 -18.24
C PRO A 98 -22.81 6.76 -17.71
N LEU A 99 -21.67 6.48 -18.34
CA LEU A 99 -20.73 5.49 -17.85
C LEU A 99 -20.03 6.00 -16.58
N LEU A 100 -20.11 5.20 -15.52
CA LEU A 100 -19.46 5.43 -14.24
C LEU A 100 -18.07 4.80 -14.18
N ALA A 101 -17.91 3.58 -14.70
CA ALA A 101 -16.63 2.88 -14.69
C ALA A 101 -16.50 1.85 -15.83
N SER A 102 -15.26 1.63 -16.27
CA SER A 102 -14.86 0.54 -17.14
C SER A 102 -13.68 -0.17 -16.48
N LEU A 103 -13.89 -1.44 -16.14
CA LEU A 103 -13.01 -2.19 -15.27
C LEU A 103 -12.50 -3.44 -16.01
N SER A 104 -11.21 -3.75 -15.86
CA SER A 104 -10.56 -4.97 -16.36
C SER A 104 -9.39 -5.34 -15.44
N GLY A 105 -8.95 -6.60 -15.45
CA GLY A 105 -7.88 -7.07 -14.56
C GLY A 105 -8.37 -7.39 -13.15
N SER A 106 -7.45 -7.29 -12.19
CA SER A 106 -7.68 -7.66 -10.79
C SER A 106 -7.58 -6.51 -9.78
N THR A 107 -7.50 -5.27 -10.27
CA THR A 107 -7.48 -4.08 -9.40
C THR A 107 -8.90 -3.66 -9.04
N LEU A 108 -9.20 -3.61 -7.74
CA LEU A 108 -10.53 -3.20 -7.25
C LEU A 108 -10.70 -1.68 -7.33
N PRO A 109 -11.81 -1.16 -7.90
CA PRO A 109 -12.09 0.27 -7.89
C PRO A 109 -12.59 0.73 -6.50
N PRO A 110 -12.54 2.04 -6.20
CA PRO A 110 -13.32 2.63 -5.12
C PRO A 110 -14.82 2.36 -5.29
N THR A 111 -15.61 2.55 -4.24
CA THR A 111 -17.09 2.44 -4.32
C THR A 111 -17.63 3.35 -5.42
N ILE A 112 -18.44 2.77 -6.30
CA ILE A 112 -19.05 3.47 -7.44
C ILE A 112 -20.48 3.87 -7.08
N GLU A 113 -20.86 5.10 -7.36
CA GLU A 113 -22.20 5.63 -7.09
C GLU A 113 -22.95 5.93 -8.39
N ALA A 114 -24.18 5.42 -8.50
CA ALA A 114 -25.17 5.85 -9.48
C ALA A 114 -26.21 6.76 -8.81
N THR A 115 -26.58 7.84 -9.49
CA THR A 115 -27.44 8.91 -8.96
C THR A 115 -28.82 8.97 -9.59
N SER A 116 -29.07 8.21 -10.65
CA SER A 116 -30.34 8.13 -11.38
C SER A 116 -31.40 7.25 -10.69
N GLY A 117 -31.03 6.57 -9.61
CA GLY A 117 -31.82 5.50 -9.00
C GLY A 117 -31.78 4.18 -9.78
N LYS A 118 -30.95 4.07 -10.82
CA LYS A 118 -30.70 2.81 -11.54
C LYS A 118 -29.20 2.63 -11.82
N MET A 119 -28.74 1.39 -11.80
CA MET A 119 -27.34 1.07 -12.10
C MET A 119 -27.27 -0.21 -12.94
N LEU A 120 -26.68 -0.12 -14.13
CA LEU A 120 -26.45 -1.27 -14.99
C LEU A 120 -24.99 -1.71 -14.90
N LEU A 121 -24.78 -2.97 -14.52
CA LEU A 121 -23.52 -3.69 -14.65
C LEU A 121 -23.57 -4.51 -15.94
N HIS A 122 -22.55 -4.40 -16.78
CA HIS A 122 -22.48 -5.10 -18.07
C HIS A 122 -21.11 -5.74 -18.24
N LEU A 123 -21.03 -7.06 -18.10
CA LEU A 123 -19.84 -7.85 -18.37
C LEU A 123 -19.81 -8.26 -19.84
N PHE A 124 -18.72 -7.91 -20.52
CA PHE A 124 -18.40 -8.31 -21.87
C PHE A 124 -17.08 -9.09 -21.87
N SER A 125 -17.08 -10.29 -22.47
CA SER A 125 -15.86 -11.07 -22.68
C SER A 125 -15.72 -11.58 -24.10
N ASP A 126 -14.48 -11.74 -24.55
CA ASP A 126 -14.14 -12.21 -25.90
C ASP A 126 -14.18 -13.75 -26.02
N ALA A 127 -13.82 -14.28 -27.19
CA ALA A 127 -13.91 -15.72 -27.46
C ALA A 127 -12.85 -16.59 -26.78
N ASN A 128 -11.85 -15.98 -26.14
CA ASN A 128 -10.69 -16.65 -25.56
C ASN A 128 -10.55 -16.33 -24.07
N TYR A 129 -9.71 -17.12 -23.40
CA TYR A 129 -9.17 -16.89 -22.06
C TYR A 129 -10.08 -16.19 -21.03
N ASN A 130 -10.77 -16.98 -20.22
CA ASN A 130 -11.59 -16.49 -19.11
C ASN A 130 -10.92 -16.70 -17.74
N LEU A 131 -11.07 -15.74 -16.84
CA LEU A 131 -10.60 -15.76 -15.45
C LEU A 131 -11.76 -15.85 -14.46
N LEU A 132 -11.50 -15.67 -13.16
CA LEU A 132 -12.44 -15.89 -12.07
C LEU A 132 -13.55 -14.83 -11.93
N GLY A 133 -13.55 -13.78 -12.74
CA GLY A 133 -14.67 -12.84 -12.85
C GLY A 133 -14.71 -11.80 -11.75
N PHE A 134 -15.88 -11.54 -11.17
CA PHE A 134 -16.05 -10.51 -10.15
C PHE A 134 -17.07 -10.92 -9.09
N ASN A 135 -16.93 -10.31 -7.92
CA ASN A 135 -17.94 -10.36 -6.87
C ASN A 135 -18.09 -8.99 -6.24
N ALA A 136 -19.30 -8.46 -6.21
CA ALA A 136 -19.62 -7.14 -5.71
C ALA A 136 -20.87 -7.16 -4.83
N THR A 137 -20.94 -6.19 -3.92
CA THR A 137 -22.16 -5.87 -3.18
C THR A 137 -22.71 -4.55 -3.66
N TYR A 138 -24.04 -4.43 -3.65
CA TYR A 138 -24.71 -3.16 -3.88
C TYR A 138 -25.60 -2.79 -2.69
N SER A 139 -25.78 -1.49 -2.47
CA SER A 139 -26.76 -0.95 -1.54
C SER A 139 -27.45 0.28 -2.11
N VAL A 140 -28.68 0.52 -1.66
CA VAL A 140 -29.52 1.64 -2.07
C VAL A 140 -29.60 2.63 -0.91
N SER A 141 -29.29 3.90 -1.16
CA SER A 141 -29.27 4.96 -0.13
C SER A 141 -29.88 6.25 -0.64
N LEU A 142 -30.53 7.02 0.23
CA LEU A 142 -30.96 8.39 -0.10
C LEU A 142 -29.78 9.38 -0.09
N CYS A 143 -28.70 9.04 0.61
CA CYS A 143 -27.61 9.96 0.87
C CYS A 143 -26.41 9.73 -0.05
N PRO A 144 -25.69 10.81 -0.43
CA PRO A 144 -24.43 10.72 -1.18
C PRO A 144 -23.43 9.78 -0.50
N MET A 145 -22.87 8.84 -1.26
CA MET A 145 -21.97 7.77 -0.85
C MET A 145 -22.43 6.97 0.38
N GLY A 146 -23.73 7.00 0.72
CA GLY A 146 -24.22 6.43 1.97
C GLY A 146 -23.56 7.05 3.20
N CYS A 147 -23.21 8.34 3.13
CA CYS A 147 -22.42 9.06 4.12
C CYS A 147 -21.03 8.47 4.36
N SER A 148 -20.47 7.76 3.36
CA SER A 148 -19.12 7.19 3.36
C SER A 148 -18.81 6.29 4.57
N GLY A 149 -19.84 5.77 5.25
CA GLY A 149 -19.68 5.04 6.52
C GLY A 149 -19.28 5.91 7.73
N HIS A 150 -19.24 7.23 7.55
CA HIS A 150 -18.82 8.22 8.54
C HIS A 150 -19.94 9.18 8.94
N GLY A 151 -21.20 8.79 8.78
CA GLY A 151 -22.34 9.57 9.22
C GLY A 151 -23.64 8.78 9.18
N ILE A 152 -24.71 9.43 9.64
CA ILE A 152 -26.07 8.91 9.60
C ILE A 152 -26.82 9.60 8.46
N CYS A 153 -27.50 8.81 7.63
CA CYS A 153 -28.35 9.34 6.57
C CYS A 153 -29.71 9.75 7.14
N ASP A 154 -30.06 11.02 6.98
CA ASP A 154 -31.38 11.55 7.35
C ASP A 154 -32.42 11.26 6.25
N ASN A 155 -33.71 11.34 6.61
CA ASN A 155 -34.84 11.11 5.72
C ASN A 155 -34.88 12.10 4.53
N ASP A 156 -34.25 13.27 4.66
CA ASP A 156 -34.11 14.27 3.61
C ASP A 156 -32.93 14.05 2.66
N GLY A 157 -32.22 12.91 2.77
CA GLY A 157 -31.06 12.58 1.91
C GLY A 157 -29.81 13.39 2.23
N ARG A 158 -29.68 13.90 3.46
CA ARG A 158 -28.50 14.61 3.96
C ARG A 158 -27.72 13.75 4.94
N CYS A 159 -26.39 13.87 4.90
CA CYS A 159 -25.52 13.18 5.83
C CYS A 159 -25.24 14.01 7.08
N ALA A 160 -25.57 13.46 8.25
CA ALA A 160 -25.10 13.94 9.54
C ALA A 160 -23.79 13.25 9.88
N CYS A 161 -22.65 13.91 9.64
CA CYS A 161 -21.33 13.32 9.82
C CYS A 161 -20.99 13.07 11.30
N PHE A 162 -20.33 11.95 11.54
CA PHE A 162 -19.71 11.66 12.83
C PHE A 162 -18.56 12.63 13.08
N GLN A 163 -18.24 12.82 14.37
CA GLN A 163 -17.17 13.69 14.81
C GLN A 163 -15.82 13.32 14.16
N GLY A 164 -15.10 14.31 13.61
CA GLY A 164 -13.86 14.11 12.85
C GLY A 164 -14.05 13.96 11.34
N TRP A 165 -15.29 14.01 10.85
CA TRP A 165 -15.64 13.89 9.43
C TRP A 165 -16.57 15.02 9.00
N GLY A 166 -16.43 15.45 7.75
CA GLY A 166 -17.17 16.54 7.15
C GLY A 166 -17.29 16.38 5.65
N GLY A 167 -17.82 17.43 5.01
CA GLY A 167 -18.23 17.35 3.60
C GLY A 167 -19.66 16.83 3.44
N LYS A 168 -20.16 16.86 2.20
CA LYS A 168 -21.56 16.57 1.87
C LYS A 168 -21.93 15.09 2.07
N ASP A 169 -20.93 14.21 1.97
CA ASP A 169 -21.02 12.76 2.05
C ASP A 169 -20.16 12.18 3.18
N CYS A 170 -19.64 13.03 4.07
CA CYS A 170 -18.74 12.68 5.17
C CYS A 170 -17.41 12.01 4.74
N SER A 171 -16.98 12.20 3.49
CA SER A 171 -15.71 11.65 2.98
C SER A 171 -14.48 12.46 3.39
N VAL A 172 -14.67 13.71 3.82
CA VAL A 172 -13.55 14.60 4.17
C VAL A 172 -13.24 14.44 5.66
N PRO A 173 -12.02 14.08 6.05
CA PRO A 173 -11.63 14.14 7.45
C PRO A 173 -11.66 15.60 7.91
N ASP A 174 -12.60 15.94 8.78
CA ASP A 174 -12.71 17.26 9.39
C ASP A 174 -11.79 17.31 10.60
N CYS A 175 -10.55 17.75 10.38
CA CYS A 175 -9.56 17.92 11.44
C CYS A 175 -9.89 19.08 12.40
N ASN A 176 -11.00 19.81 12.18
CA ASN A 176 -11.45 20.92 13.00
C ASN A 176 -12.48 20.49 14.06
N SER A 177 -13.22 19.40 13.83
CA SER A 177 -13.96 18.74 14.90
C SER A 177 -12.99 17.86 15.68
N SER A 178 -12.92 18.07 17.00
CA SER A 178 -12.02 17.34 17.88
C SER A 178 -12.14 15.86 17.57
N LEU A 179 -11.06 15.24 17.06
CA LEU A 179 -10.88 13.78 16.97
C LEU A 179 -11.54 13.10 18.18
N PRO A 180 -12.07 11.86 18.07
CA PRO A 180 -12.54 11.11 19.23
C PRO A 180 -11.44 11.16 20.30
N ARG A 181 -11.60 12.08 21.26
CA ARG A 181 -10.65 12.25 22.34
C ARG A 181 -11.00 11.10 23.23
N ALA A 182 -10.24 10.03 23.08
CA ALA A 182 -10.25 8.98 24.07
C ALA A 182 -10.13 9.65 25.45
N SER A 183 -10.95 9.22 26.38
CA SER A 183 -11.24 9.95 27.61
C SER A 183 -9.98 10.04 28.49
N GLY A 184 -9.24 11.15 28.39
CA GLY A 184 -8.06 11.43 29.21
C GLY A 184 -6.84 11.88 28.39
N PRO A 185 -5.74 12.27 29.07
CA PRO A 185 -4.49 12.56 28.40
C PRO A 185 -3.84 11.26 27.91
N PHE A 186 -3.19 11.33 26.74
CA PHE A 186 -2.48 10.23 26.10
C PHE A 186 -0.98 10.50 26.09
N GLY A 187 -0.20 9.42 26.04
CA GLY A 187 1.21 9.48 25.74
C GLY A 187 1.60 8.40 24.75
N TRP A 188 2.81 8.54 24.23
CA TRP A 188 3.42 7.62 23.28
C TRP A 188 4.44 6.75 23.99
N CYS A 189 4.22 5.42 23.96
CA CYS A 189 5.22 4.46 24.41
C CYS A 189 6.20 4.15 23.28
N VAL A 190 7.44 4.61 23.40
CA VAL A 190 8.44 4.46 22.33
C VAL A 190 8.80 2.99 22.10
N GLN A 191 8.88 2.20 23.17
CA GLN A 191 9.24 0.78 23.11
C GLN A 191 8.22 -0.08 22.34
N ASN A 192 6.94 0.27 22.44
CA ASN A 192 5.84 -0.49 21.85
C ASN A 192 5.29 0.17 20.58
N GLU A 193 5.72 1.40 20.27
CA GLU A 193 5.16 2.24 19.22
C GLU A 193 3.64 2.42 19.33
N THR A 194 3.16 2.60 20.57
CA THR A 194 1.73 2.68 20.85
C THR A 194 1.37 3.98 21.55
N CYS A 195 0.40 4.69 20.99
CA CYS A 195 -0.33 5.73 21.69
C CYS A 195 -1.30 5.10 22.68
N MET A 196 -1.26 5.50 23.95
CA MET A 196 -2.08 4.91 24.99
C MET A 196 -2.38 5.90 26.14
N PRO A 197 -3.44 5.66 26.95
CA PRO A 197 -3.78 6.54 28.07
C PRO A 197 -2.62 6.65 29.06
N ILE A 198 -2.39 7.84 29.64
CA ILE A 198 -1.35 8.03 30.67
C ILE A 198 -1.59 7.12 31.88
N SER A 199 -2.84 6.84 32.23
CA SER A 199 -3.19 5.89 33.29
C SER A 199 -2.65 4.47 33.06
N GLU A 200 -2.41 4.11 31.79
CA GLU A 200 -1.86 2.82 31.40
C GLU A 200 -0.34 2.85 31.16
N GLN A 201 0.36 3.96 31.42
CA GLN A 201 1.80 4.10 31.18
C GLN A 201 2.66 2.95 31.74
N GLY A 202 2.22 2.30 32.83
CA GLY A 202 2.89 1.11 33.39
C GLY A 202 2.98 -0.10 32.45
N ARG A 203 2.16 -0.16 31.39
CA ARG A 203 2.26 -1.18 30.32
C ARG A 203 3.35 -0.86 29.31
N CYS A 204 3.90 0.35 29.31
CA CYS A 204 5.08 0.70 28.53
C CYS A 204 6.31 0.07 29.21
N GLN A 205 6.80 -1.04 28.67
CA GLN A 205 7.87 -1.81 29.27
C GLN A 205 9.01 -2.04 28.29
N VAL A 206 10.24 -2.02 28.80
CA VAL A 206 11.40 -2.39 27.99
C VAL A 206 11.52 -3.91 27.90
N GLY A 207 11.57 -4.43 26.67
CA GLY A 207 11.88 -5.82 26.41
C GLY A 207 13.29 -6.22 26.86
N LYS A 208 13.44 -7.44 27.37
CA LYS A 208 14.75 -8.05 27.67
C LYS A 208 14.85 -9.43 27.03
N ILE A 209 16.05 -9.77 26.58
CA ILE A 209 16.36 -11.10 26.04
C ILE A 209 17.50 -11.67 26.86
N SER A 210 17.29 -12.85 27.42
CA SER A 210 18.28 -13.55 28.25
C SER A 210 18.89 -12.63 29.33
N GLY A 211 18.03 -11.87 30.01
CA GLY A 211 18.42 -10.93 31.07
C GLY A 211 19.06 -9.61 30.61
N THR A 212 19.27 -9.40 29.31
CA THR A 212 19.89 -8.18 28.77
C THR A 212 18.82 -7.24 28.20
N TYR A 213 18.82 -5.98 28.66
CA TYR A 213 18.01 -4.91 28.09
C TYR A 213 18.58 -4.44 26.74
N GLY A 214 17.69 -4.12 25.81
CA GLY A 214 18.02 -3.53 24.52
C GLY A 214 18.60 -2.11 24.60
N TRP A 215 18.72 -1.46 23.45
CA TRP A 215 19.27 -0.10 23.33
C TRP A 215 18.45 0.96 24.08
N TRP A 216 17.17 0.67 24.32
CA TRP A 216 16.27 1.45 25.19
C TRP A 216 16.72 1.52 26.66
N GLY A 217 17.69 0.69 27.08
CA GLY A 217 18.17 0.68 28.46
C GLY A 217 17.17 0.05 29.44
N PRO A 218 17.42 0.15 30.76
CA PRO A 218 16.52 -0.43 31.77
C PRO A 218 15.27 0.42 32.04
N GLN A 219 15.16 1.61 31.44
CA GLN A 219 14.07 2.57 31.69
C GLN A 219 13.10 2.63 30.50
N SER A 220 11.80 2.62 30.79
CA SER A 220 10.77 2.84 29.79
C SER A 220 10.71 4.32 29.38
N PHE A 221 10.46 4.58 28.09
CA PHE A 221 10.35 5.92 27.52
C PHE A 221 8.91 6.15 27.13
N PHE A 222 8.24 6.98 27.92
CA PHE A 222 6.86 7.32 27.69
C PHE A 222 6.74 8.83 27.54
N ILE A 223 6.32 9.25 26.36
CA ILE A 223 6.33 10.64 25.95
C ILE A 223 4.93 11.22 26.09
N THR A 224 4.79 12.27 26.89
CA THR A 224 3.50 12.95 27.11
C THR A 224 3.47 14.36 26.52
N SER A 225 4.59 14.87 26.03
CA SER A 225 4.69 16.19 25.40
C SER A 225 4.95 16.10 23.90
N LEU A 226 4.31 16.97 23.13
CA LEU A 226 4.52 17.08 21.68
C LEU A 226 5.99 17.36 21.34
N ALA A 227 6.63 18.24 22.12
CA ALA A 227 8.03 18.61 21.94
C ALA A 227 9.00 17.46 22.25
N GLN A 228 8.67 16.52 23.14
CA GLN A 228 9.46 15.30 23.29
C GLN A 228 9.12 14.27 22.20
N CYS A 229 7.86 14.20 21.75
CA CYS A 229 7.43 13.24 20.73
C CYS A 229 8.15 13.51 19.40
N GLN A 230 8.29 14.78 19.04
CA GLN A 230 9.06 15.19 17.87
C GLN A 230 10.54 14.79 17.94
N ARG A 231 11.11 14.63 19.15
CA ARG A 231 12.54 14.40 19.39
C ARG A 231 12.91 12.95 19.68
N GLU A 232 12.07 12.26 20.44
CA GLU A 232 12.37 10.98 21.08
C GLU A 232 11.49 9.83 20.55
N ASP A 233 10.55 10.12 19.62
CA ASP A 233 9.78 9.08 18.94
C ASP A 233 10.64 8.40 17.86
N PHE A 234 11.33 7.37 18.31
CA PHE A 234 12.14 6.48 17.49
C PHE A 234 11.45 5.12 17.37
N LEU A 235 11.40 4.58 16.16
CA LEU A 235 10.85 3.25 15.93
C LEU A 235 12.02 2.25 15.99
N PRO A 236 11.97 1.16 16.77
CA PRO A 236 13.03 0.17 16.74
C PRO A 236 13.16 -0.53 15.38
N GLY A 237 14.36 -1.01 15.07
CA GLY A 237 14.63 -1.78 13.85
C GLY A 237 15.73 -1.18 13.00
N LEU A 238 15.72 -1.51 11.71
CA LEU A 238 16.64 -0.98 10.70
C LEU A 238 15.84 -0.36 9.56
N HIS A 239 16.42 0.62 8.88
CA HIS A 239 15.87 1.07 7.60
C HIS A 239 16.14 0.01 6.54
N LEU A 240 15.06 -0.39 5.85
CA LEU A 240 15.11 -1.15 4.62
C LEU A 240 14.79 -0.21 3.46
N ILE A 241 15.79 0.00 2.63
CA ILE A 241 15.72 0.86 1.44
C ILE A 241 15.78 -0.04 0.21
N THR A 242 14.84 0.15 -0.71
CA THR A 242 14.79 -0.62 -1.96
C THR A 242 15.05 0.29 -3.16
N TYR A 243 15.77 -0.26 -4.14
CA TYR A 243 16.12 0.40 -5.39
C TYR A 243 15.85 -0.58 -6.53
N GLN A 244 15.02 -0.23 -7.50
CA GLN A 244 14.98 -0.97 -8.76
C GLN A 244 16.08 -0.44 -9.68
N GLN A 245 16.69 -1.33 -10.46
CA GLN A 245 17.78 -0.97 -11.36
C GLN A 245 17.34 -0.01 -12.49
N PRO A 246 18.22 0.92 -12.93
CA PRO A 246 19.54 1.23 -12.36
C PRO A 246 19.45 1.93 -11.00
N ARG A 247 20.28 1.52 -10.02
CA ARG A 247 20.30 2.08 -8.65
C ARG A 247 20.56 3.60 -8.65
N ASN A 248 19.81 4.34 -7.83
CA ASN A 248 19.99 5.78 -7.59
C ASN A 248 19.84 6.09 -6.09
N ASP A 249 20.96 6.33 -5.41
CA ASP A 249 20.97 6.56 -3.95
C ASP A 249 20.29 7.86 -3.52
N SER A 250 20.15 8.85 -4.41
CA SER A 250 19.47 10.12 -4.10
C SER A 250 17.95 10.01 -4.11
N GLN A 251 17.41 8.95 -4.71
CA GLN A 251 15.97 8.74 -4.91
C GLN A 251 15.68 7.24 -4.74
N PRO A 252 15.50 6.74 -3.51
CA PRO A 252 15.08 5.36 -3.31
C PRO A 252 13.65 5.15 -3.79
N ASP A 253 13.31 3.92 -4.18
CA ASP A 253 11.96 3.55 -4.62
C ASP A 253 11.02 3.31 -3.44
N LYS A 254 11.54 2.73 -2.36
CA LYS A 254 10.80 2.51 -1.12
C LYS A 254 11.71 2.60 0.09
N VAL A 255 11.18 3.13 1.16
CA VAL A 255 11.83 3.14 2.48
C VAL A 255 10.84 2.59 3.50
N SER A 256 11.31 1.71 4.35
CA SER A 256 10.53 1.14 5.44
C SER A 256 11.43 0.90 6.66
N ILE A 257 10.83 0.80 7.84
CA ILE A 257 11.53 0.38 9.05
C ILE A 257 11.08 -1.04 9.33
N VAL A 258 12.02 -1.96 9.38
CA VAL A 258 11.73 -3.36 9.63
C VAL A 258 12.18 -3.74 11.04
N ARG A 259 11.26 -4.37 11.77
CA ARG A 259 11.49 -4.93 13.12
C ARG A 259 11.95 -6.39 13.09
N SER A 260 12.39 -6.84 11.92
CA SER A 260 12.89 -8.19 11.66
C SER A 260 14.30 -8.09 11.12
N THR A 261 15.14 -9.03 11.53
CA THR A 261 16.46 -9.25 10.94
C THR A 261 16.46 -10.30 9.84
N THR A 262 15.30 -10.88 9.57
CA THR A 262 15.00 -11.68 8.40
C THR A 262 14.25 -10.84 7.38
N ILE A 263 14.79 -10.75 6.16
CA ILE A 263 14.04 -10.36 4.97
C ILE A 263 13.81 -11.60 4.14
N THR A 264 12.54 -11.81 3.82
CA THR A 264 12.15 -12.67 2.71
C THR A 264 11.76 -11.77 1.55
N LEU A 265 12.51 -11.87 0.46
CA LEU A 265 12.14 -11.29 -0.82
C LEU A 265 11.38 -12.33 -1.60
N ASN A 266 10.22 -11.93 -2.09
CA ASN A 266 9.46 -12.71 -3.06
C ASN A 266 9.64 -12.02 -4.42
N PRO A 267 10.73 -12.28 -5.14
CA PRO A 267 10.95 -11.62 -6.42
C PRO A 267 9.90 -12.07 -7.44
N SER A 268 9.33 -11.11 -8.17
CA SER A 268 8.59 -11.40 -9.40
C SER A 268 9.55 -11.49 -10.58
N THR A 269 9.08 -12.02 -11.70
CA THR A 269 9.84 -12.21 -12.96
C THR A 269 10.31 -10.92 -13.64
N GLU A 270 10.07 -9.75 -13.04
CA GLU A 270 10.43 -8.42 -13.59
C GLU A 270 11.32 -7.60 -12.63
N MET A 271 11.83 -8.17 -11.53
CA MET A 271 12.49 -7.41 -10.45
C MET A 271 14.02 -7.57 -10.42
N ASP A 272 14.75 -6.66 -11.09
CA ASP A 272 16.14 -6.36 -10.74
C ASP A 272 16.18 -5.32 -9.61
N VAL A 273 16.43 -5.77 -8.39
CA VAL A 273 16.33 -4.95 -7.18
C VAL A 273 17.62 -5.00 -6.36
N SER A 274 18.03 -3.84 -5.88
CA SER A 274 19.02 -3.67 -4.83
C SER A 274 18.34 -3.27 -3.52
N LEU A 275 18.83 -3.81 -2.42
CA LEU A 275 18.29 -3.64 -1.09
C LEU A 275 19.41 -3.18 -0.18
N VAL A 276 19.10 -2.23 0.68
CA VAL A 276 20.04 -1.71 1.66
C VAL A 276 19.39 -1.71 3.03
N TYR A 277 19.93 -2.54 3.89
CA TYR A 277 19.75 -2.43 5.33
C TYR A 277 20.70 -1.39 5.89
N LYS A 278 20.19 -0.45 6.67
CA LYS A 278 21.01 0.59 7.29
C LYS A 278 20.52 0.90 8.69
N GLY A 279 21.43 1.03 9.64
CA GLY A 279 21.13 1.43 11.01
C GLY A 279 22.30 1.21 11.94
N PHE A 280 22.01 1.00 13.22
CA PHE A 280 23.01 0.70 14.24
C PHE A 280 22.67 -0.56 15.01
N ILE A 281 23.70 -1.33 15.35
CA ILE A 281 23.61 -2.51 16.22
C ILE A 281 24.22 -2.15 17.58
N HIS A 282 23.50 -2.49 18.64
CA HIS A 282 23.94 -2.39 20.03
C HIS A 282 24.34 -3.78 20.53
N PRO A 283 25.63 -4.16 20.54
CA PRO A 283 26.09 -5.53 20.80
C PRO A 283 26.04 -5.95 22.28
N LEU A 284 25.49 -5.14 23.19
CA LEU A 284 25.45 -5.32 24.65
C LEU A 284 25.48 -6.79 25.15
N VAL A 285 26.45 -7.12 26.01
CA VAL A 285 26.56 -8.42 26.68
C VAL A 285 25.95 -8.35 28.09
N SER A 286 25.43 -9.48 28.59
CA SER A 286 25.04 -9.61 30.00
C SER A 286 26.28 -9.53 30.88
N SER A 287 26.16 -9.03 32.11
CA SER A 287 27.27 -8.99 33.09
C SER A 287 27.86 -10.35 33.46
N SER A 288 27.30 -11.46 32.95
CA SER A 288 27.65 -12.84 33.28
C SER A 288 28.24 -13.66 32.12
N GLY A 289 28.52 -13.07 30.95
CA GLY A 289 29.02 -13.80 29.76
C GLY A 289 30.32 -13.21 29.22
N PRO A 290 31.23 -14.02 28.65
CA PRO A 290 32.43 -13.51 28.00
C PRO A 290 32.06 -12.69 26.76
N ALA A 291 32.65 -11.50 26.62
CA ALA A 291 32.38 -10.58 25.50
C ALA A 291 32.91 -11.08 24.14
N GLU A 292 33.74 -12.13 24.13
CA GLU A 292 34.36 -12.70 22.93
C GLU A 292 33.41 -13.54 22.06
N ASP A 293 32.22 -13.88 22.55
CA ASP A 293 31.32 -14.85 21.89
C ASP A 293 30.26 -14.23 20.97
N ILE A 294 30.29 -12.91 20.73
CA ILE A 294 29.30 -12.29 19.84
C ILE A 294 29.68 -12.51 18.39
N SER A 295 28.87 -13.33 17.73
CA SER A 295 28.96 -13.59 16.30
C SER A 295 27.66 -13.20 15.59
N ILE A 296 27.80 -12.54 14.44
CA ILE A 296 26.68 -12.32 13.53
C ILE A 296 26.87 -13.24 12.33
N TRP A 297 25.81 -13.94 11.94
CA TRP A 297 25.80 -14.70 10.70
C TRP A 297 24.77 -14.14 9.74
N ALA A 298 25.09 -14.20 8.45
CA ALA A 298 24.12 -13.97 7.38
C ALA A 298 23.67 -15.33 6.82
N ARG A 299 22.35 -15.56 6.77
CA ARG A 299 21.75 -16.68 6.02
C ARG A 299 21.22 -16.12 4.71
N ILE A 300 21.73 -16.61 3.57
CA ILE A 300 21.50 -16.00 2.26
C ILE A 300 20.98 -17.04 1.28
N GLN A 301 20.03 -16.65 0.43
CA GLN A 301 19.55 -17.44 -0.70
C GLN A 301 19.44 -16.55 -1.95
N ARG A 302 20.17 -16.89 -3.02
CA ARG A 302 20.11 -16.26 -4.36
C ARG A 302 20.40 -14.73 -4.41
N LEU A 303 21.03 -14.16 -3.40
CA LEU A 303 21.43 -12.75 -3.36
C LEU A 303 22.95 -12.61 -3.39
N PHE A 304 23.46 -11.67 -4.18
CA PHE A 304 24.80 -11.13 -3.92
C PHE A 304 24.68 -10.21 -2.73
N VAL A 305 25.45 -10.46 -1.66
CA VAL A 305 25.35 -9.68 -0.42
C VAL A 305 26.72 -9.15 -0.03
N VAL A 306 26.76 -7.90 0.43
CA VAL A 306 27.93 -7.29 1.07
C VAL A 306 27.49 -6.71 2.42
N ALA A 307 28.11 -7.19 3.49
CA ALA A 307 27.90 -6.67 4.84
C ALA A 307 29.08 -5.77 5.23
N LYS A 308 28.77 -4.58 5.74
CA LYS A 308 29.73 -3.61 6.25
C LYS A 308 29.35 -3.18 7.66
N LEU A 309 30.36 -2.93 8.49
CA LEU A 309 30.21 -2.55 9.89
C LEU A 309 31.22 -1.46 10.27
N ALA A 310 30.82 -0.55 11.16
CA ALA A 310 31.71 0.48 11.69
C ALA A 310 32.89 -0.12 12.46
N ARG A 311 34.07 0.50 12.35
CA ARG A 311 35.30 0.07 13.06
C ARG A 311 35.27 0.38 14.56
N ALA A 312 34.59 1.45 14.96
CA ALA A 312 34.52 1.91 16.33
C ALA A 312 33.10 2.35 16.69
N PRO A 313 32.74 2.38 17.99
CA PRO A 313 31.45 2.89 18.43
C PRO A 313 31.19 4.32 17.94
N GLY A 314 29.98 4.57 17.44
CA GLY A 314 29.51 5.91 17.03
C GLY A 314 30.09 6.45 15.72
N VAL A 315 31.02 5.74 15.08
CA VAL A 315 31.64 6.16 13.81
C VAL A 315 30.80 5.68 12.62
N LEU A 316 30.71 6.50 11.57
CA LEU A 316 29.95 6.19 10.33
C LEU A 316 30.83 5.59 9.21
N GLU A 317 32.15 5.58 9.38
CA GLU A 317 33.08 4.91 8.47
C GLU A 317 32.90 3.39 8.59
N LEU A 318 32.55 2.75 7.47
CA LEU A 318 32.21 1.34 7.40
C LEU A 318 33.33 0.55 6.70
N GLU A 319 33.64 -0.63 7.22
CA GLU A 319 34.49 -1.59 6.53
C GLU A 319 33.73 -2.87 6.20
N LYS A 320 34.19 -3.57 5.16
CA LYS A 320 33.58 -4.84 4.73
C LYS A 320 33.90 -5.95 5.75
N VAL A 321 32.85 -6.55 6.30
CA VAL A 321 32.92 -7.69 7.24
C VAL A 321 32.36 -8.99 6.66
N GLY A 322 31.88 -8.96 5.41
CA GLY A 322 31.50 -10.14 4.67
C GLY A 322 31.03 -9.81 3.26
N SER A 323 31.22 -10.76 2.34
CA SER A 323 30.73 -10.69 0.96
C SER A 323 30.48 -12.07 0.40
N TRP A 324 29.35 -12.25 -0.28
CA TRP A 324 28.90 -13.54 -0.79
C TRP A 324 28.39 -13.40 -2.21
N ALA A 325 28.78 -14.37 -3.05
CA ALA A 325 28.32 -14.48 -4.42
C ALA A 325 26.97 -15.19 -4.51
N VAL A 326 26.24 -14.97 -5.60
CA VAL A 326 24.98 -15.65 -5.88
C VAL A 326 25.24 -17.16 -5.93
N GLN A 327 24.73 -17.91 -4.94
CA GLN A 327 24.75 -19.37 -4.95
C GLN A 327 23.33 -19.94 -4.87
N GLN A 328 23.13 -21.08 -5.53
CA GLN A 328 21.89 -21.84 -5.55
C GLN A 328 21.80 -22.74 -4.32
N GLU A 329 21.77 -22.20 -3.09
CA GLU A 329 21.43 -22.93 -1.86
C GLU A 329 21.38 -21.97 -0.65
N LYS A 330 20.80 -22.44 0.46
CA LYS A 330 20.65 -21.65 1.69
C LYS A 330 21.92 -21.74 2.53
N GLU A 331 22.79 -20.74 2.40
CA GLU A 331 24.11 -20.75 3.06
C GLU A 331 24.12 -19.85 4.32
N LYS A 332 24.76 -20.30 5.40
CA LYS A 332 24.98 -19.52 6.63
C LYS A 332 26.46 -19.18 6.76
N ARG A 333 26.80 -17.88 6.82
CA ARG A 333 28.19 -17.40 6.83
C ARG A 333 28.45 -16.39 7.94
N LEU A 334 29.58 -16.55 8.62
CA LEU A 334 30.00 -15.71 9.75
C LEU A 334 30.54 -14.37 9.25
N LEU A 335 30.13 -13.27 9.90
CA LEU A 335 30.72 -11.95 9.69
C LEU A 335 32.05 -11.83 10.44
N GLN A 336 33.10 -11.41 9.74
CA GLN A 336 34.44 -11.28 10.32
C GLN A 336 35.15 -10.04 9.77
N ARG A 337 35.90 -9.35 10.63
CA ARG A 337 36.79 -8.27 10.20
C ARG A 337 38.01 -8.83 9.47
N PRO A 338 38.60 -8.07 8.52
CA PRO A 338 39.91 -8.40 7.98
C PRO A 338 40.94 -8.58 9.12
N GLY A 339 41.79 -9.61 9.05
CA GLY A 339 42.84 -9.82 10.05
C GLY A 339 42.43 -10.50 11.35
N ALA A 340 41.25 -11.14 11.41
CA ALA A 340 40.74 -11.89 12.57
C ALA A 340 40.50 -11.02 13.84
N GLU A 341 40.28 -9.73 13.66
CA GLU A 341 39.87 -8.84 14.75
C GLU A 341 38.44 -9.14 15.23
N ARG A 342 38.14 -8.74 16.48
CA ARG A 342 36.80 -8.87 17.06
C ARG A 342 35.77 -8.09 16.23
N LEU A 343 34.63 -8.71 15.93
CA LEU A 343 33.54 -8.06 15.20
C LEU A 343 33.05 -6.79 15.90
N PHE A 344 33.00 -6.79 17.24
CA PHE A 344 32.75 -5.61 18.06
C PHE A 344 33.92 -5.40 19.03
N PRO A 345 34.76 -4.36 18.83
CA PRO A 345 35.89 -4.09 19.72
C PRO A 345 35.50 -3.83 21.19
N SER A 346 34.35 -3.18 21.40
CA SER A 346 33.75 -2.97 22.72
C SER A 346 32.25 -3.25 22.71
N THR A 347 31.78 -4.00 23.70
CA THR A 347 30.37 -4.38 23.89
C THR A 347 29.73 -3.67 25.08
N GLU A 348 30.36 -2.59 25.55
CA GLU A 348 29.88 -1.78 26.68
C GLU A 348 28.54 -1.09 26.38
N ARG A 349 27.84 -0.70 27.45
CA ARG A 349 26.55 -0.02 27.34
C ARG A 349 26.70 1.36 26.69
N GLY A 350 25.84 1.63 25.72
CA GLY A 350 25.83 2.89 24.96
C GLY A 350 26.65 2.83 23.66
N ASN A 351 27.50 1.81 23.50
CA ASN A 351 28.22 1.61 22.26
C ASN A 351 27.29 1.05 21.18
N LYS A 352 27.29 1.75 20.03
CA LYS A 352 26.54 1.37 18.84
C LYS A 352 27.41 1.40 17.61
N TYR A 353 27.20 0.46 16.71
CA TYR A 353 28.00 0.30 15.50
C TYR A 353 27.11 0.44 14.29
N ALA A 354 27.45 1.37 13.39
CA ALA A 354 26.72 1.51 12.14
C ALA A 354 26.87 0.22 11.33
N VAL A 355 25.75 -0.31 10.84
CA VAL A 355 25.68 -1.50 10.00
C VAL A 355 25.07 -1.12 8.66
N LEU A 356 25.62 -1.68 7.60
CA LEU A 356 25.07 -1.57 6.27
C LEU A 356 25.16 -2.91 5.56
N VAL A 357 24.02 -3.47 5.14
CA VAL A 357 23.99 -4.73 4.39
C VAL A 357 23.32 -4.47 3.06
N GLU A 358 24.07 -4.67 1.98
CA GLU A 358 23.61 -4.47 0.61
C GLU A 358 23.34 -5.83 0.00
N GLY A 359 22.11 -6.03 -0.48
CA GLY A 359 21.71 -7.19 -1.26
C GLY A 359 21.44 -6.77 -2.70
N HIS A 360 21.88 -7.57 -3.66
CA HIS A 360 21.52 -7.42 -5.06
C HIS A 360 20.99 -8.74 -5.60
N LEU A 361 19.79 -8.66 -6.17
CA LEU A 361 19.16 -9.76 -6.88
C LEU A 361 19.17 -9.46 -8.37
N ASN A 362 19.70 -10.40 -9.16
CA ASN A 362 19.68 -10.36 -10.61
C ASN A 362 18.72 -11.44 -11.12
N ASN A 363 17.79 -11.06 -11.99
CA ASN A 363 16.60 -11.82 -12.38
C ASN A 363 16.85 -13.01 -13.33
N SER A 364 17.94 -13.76 -13.17
CA SER A 364 18.22 -14.95 -14.00
C SER A 364 17.64 -16.26 -13.42
N GLY A 365 16.77 -16.20 -12.41
CA GLY A 365 16.32 -17.38 -11.65
C GLY A 365 14.80 -17.53 -11.54
N THR A 366 14.31 -18.74 -11.74
CA THR A 366 12.88 -19.10 -11.63
C THR A 366 12.34 -18.93 -10.20
N GLY A 367 11.25 -18.15 -10.06
CA GLY A 367 10.12 -18.27 -9.11
C GLY A 367 10.32 -18.56 -7.62
N GLN A 368 11.55 -18.57 -7.08
CA GLN A 368 11.79 -18.88 -5.67
C GLN A 368 12.10 -17.63 -4.86
N THR A 369 11.67 -17.65 -3.60
CA THR A 369 11.94 -16.60 -2.61
C THR A 369 13.42 -16.55 -2.27
N SER A 370 13.95 -15.34 -2.08
CA SER A 370 15.33 -15.08 -1.68
C SER A 370 15.31 -14.53 -0.27
N GLU A 371 16.07 -15.12 0.65
CA GLU A 371 16.06 -14.76 2.06
C GLU A 371 17.44 -14.21 2.46
N LEU A 372 17.45 -13.13 3.24
CA LEU A 372 18.62 -12.64 3.97
C LEU A 372 18.24 -12.51 5.45
N THR A 373 18.89 -13.30 6.30
CA THR A 373 18.69 -13.24 7.76
C THR A 373 19.99 -12.93 8.48
N LEU A 374 19.97 -11.97 9.41
CA LEU A 374 21.05 -11.75 10.36
C LEU A 374 20.75 -12.47 11.68
N THR A 375 21.57 -13.44 12.06
CA THR A 375 21.43 -14.14 13.35
C THR A 375 22.51 -13.70 14.32
N TRP A 376 22.12 -13.48 15.58
CA TRP A 376 23.01 -13.22 16.69
C TRP A 376 23.27 -14.50 17.48
N ASP A 377 24.52 -14.90 17.59
CA ASP A 377 24.93 -15.89 18.58
C ASP A 377 25.60 -15.18 19.76
N ARG A 378 25.11 -15.47 20.96
CA ARG A 378 25.59 -14.95 22.26
C ARG A 378 25.91 -16.06 23.25
N THR A 379 25.58 -17.30 22.92
CA THR A 379 25.61 -18.44 23.84
C THR A 379 26.48 -19.58 23.32
N GLY A 380 27.10 -19.41 22.15
CA GLY A 380 27.87 -20.47 21.48
C GLY A 380 27.00 -21.68 21.12
N VAL A 381 25.68 -21.50 20.99
CA VAL A 381 24.74 -22.60 20.72
C VAL A 381 24.61 -22.76 19.20
N PRO A 382 24.90 -23.96 18.65
CA PRO A 382 24.76 -24.21 17.22
C PRO A 382 23.33 -23.91 16.76
N GLY A 383 23.16 -22.79 16.04
CA GLY A 383 21.85 -22.32 15.59
C GLY A 383 21.75 -20.80 15.57
N GLY A 384 22.26 -20.13 16.61
CA GLY A 384 22.06 -18.69 16.84
C GLY A 384 20.57 -18.31 17.01
N SER A 385 20.28 -17.16 17.63
CA SER A 385 18.93 -16.57 17.64
C SER A 385 18.84 -15.44 16.61
N GLU A 386 17.65 -15.11 16.10
CA GLU A 386 17.49 -13.90 15.29
C GLU A 386 17.89 -12.66 16.11
N ILE A 387 18.56 -11.68 15.49
CA ILE A 387 18.80 -10.42 16.19
C ILE A 387 17.43 -9.78 16.45
N SER A 388 17.14 -9.47 17.72
CA SER A 388 15.90 -8.79 18.08
C SER A 388 15.98 -7.29 17.77
N TYR A 389 14.86 -6.74 17.31
CA TYR A 389 14.72 -5.30 17.04
C TYR A 389 15.02 -4.40 18.24
N PHE A 390 14.95 -4.91 19.48
CA PHE A 390 15.33 -4.15 20.67
C PHE A 390 16.82 -3.79 20.73
N PHE A 391 17.66 -4.38 19.88
CA PHE A 391 19.10 -4.08 19.79
C PHE A 391 19.46 -3.35 18.49
N LEU A 392 18.44 -2.98 17.70
CA LEU A 392 18.58 -2.30 16.44
C LEU A 392 17.99 -0.90 16.55
N GLU A 393 18.80 0.09 16.20
CA GLU A 393 18.39 1.48 16.09
C GLU A 393 18.41 1.86 14.59
N PRO A 394 17.36 2.51 14.06
CA PRO A 394 17.36 2.97 12.68
C PRO A 394 18.53 3.91 12.40
N TYR A 395 18.85 4.08 11.12
CA TYR A 395 19.94 4.98 10.76
C TYR A 395 19.58 6.41 11.13
N ARG A 396 20.55 7.11 11.73
CA ARG A 396 20.44 8.49 12.14
C ARG A 396 21.76 9.18 11.87
N SER A 397 21.71 10.22 11.07
CA SER A 397 22.81 11.16 10.90
C SER A 397 22.36 12.58 11.20
N GLU A 398 23.30 13.51 11.09
CA GLU A 398 23.04 14.94 11.25
C GLU A 398 23.05 15.65 9.87
N LEU A 399 23.09 14.92 8.76
CA LEU A 399 23.31 15.46 7.41
C LEU A 399 22.01 15.55 6.58
N CYS A 400 20.90 16.01 7.16
CA CYS A 400 19.61 16.01 6.46
C CYS A 400 19.59 16.83 5.16
N ALA A 401 20.36 17.91 5.08
CA ALA A 401 20.40 18.79 3.90
C ALA A 401 20.95 18.11 2.64
N THR A 402 21.60 16.94 2.75
CA THR A 402 22.10 16.19 1.59
C THR A 402 21.00 15.38 0.90
N TYR A 403 19.82 15.25 1.51
CA TYR A 403 18.72 14.50 0.93
C TYR A 403 17.79 15.41 0.14
N HIS A 404 17.56 15.04 -1.12
CA HIS A 404 16.80 15.85 -2.07
C HIS A 404 15.40 15.33 -2.33
N SER A 405 15.04 14.14 -1.86
CA SER A 405 13.69 13.57 -2.03
C SER A 405 13.10 13.16 -0.68
N CYS A 406 11.76 13.09 -0.61
CA CYS A 406 11.04 12.69 0.61
C CYS A 406 11.51 11.33 1.13
N LEU A 407 11.56 10.32 0.26
CA LEU A 407 12.00 8.98 0.65
C LEU A 407 13.48 8.95 1.07
N ALA A 408 14.37 9.65 0.36
CA ALA A 408 15.78 9.73 0.78
C ALA A 408 15.93 10.41 2.14
N CYS A 409 15.16 11.47 2.40
CA CYS A 409 15.12 12.16 3.69
C CYS A 409 14.70 11.21 4.82
N LEU A 410 13.69 10.38 4.57
CA LEU A 410 13.15 9.44 5.57
C LEU A 410 13.90 8.12 5.64
N ALA A 411 14.96 7.93 4.84
CA ALA A 411 15.98 6.90 5.06
C ALA A 411 16.93 7.27 6.23
N ASP A 412 16.70 8.41 6.88
CA ASP A 412 17.41 8.90 8.05
C ASP A 412 16.40 9.33 9.13
N GLN A 413 16.39 8.63 10.26
CA GLN A 413 15.44 8.83 11.36
C GLN A 413 15.63 10.17 12.08
N GLY A 414 16.78 10.81 11.88
CA GLY A 414 17.07 12.16 12.39
C GLY A 414 16.41 13.28 11.57
N CYS A 415 15.86 12.95 10.40
CA CYS A 415 15.37 13.90 9.43
C CYS A 415 13.84 13.86 9.26
N GLY A 416 13.30 14.90 8.63
CA GLY A 416 11.89 15.03 8.28
C GLY A 416 11.72 15.89 7.03
N TRP A 417 10.74 15.54 6.20
CA TRP A 417 10.52 16.18 4.91
C TRP A 417 9.51 17.32 4.99
N CYS A 418 9.84 18.48 4.44
CA CYS A 418 8.91 19.60 4.30
C CYS A 418 8.24 19.57 2.92
N PRO A 419 6.92 19.33 2.82
CA PRO A 419 6.23 19.28 1.52
C PRO A 419 6.10 20.66 0.86
N LEU A 420 6.12 21.76 1.63
CA LEU A 420 5.95 23.12 1.09
C LEU A 420 7.21 23.63 0.39
N SER A 421 8.37 23.49 1.03
CA SER A 421 9.66 23.91 0.47
C SER A 421 10.35 22.81 -0.34
N SER A 422 9.85 21.56 -0.29
CA SER A 422 10.49 20.38 -0.91
C SER A 422 11.93 20.18 -0.43
N THR A 423 12.16 20.32 0.88
CA THR A 423 13.49 20.21 1.49
C THR A 423 13.47 19.28 2.70
N CYS A 424 14.60 18.64 2.96
CA CYS A 424 14.82 17.78 4.10
C CYS A 424 15.43 18.57 5.27
N HIS A 425 14.81 18.48 6.45
CA HIS A 425 15.24 19.18 7.65
C HIS A 425 15.54 18.19 8.78
N ARG A 426 16.36 18.60 9.75
CA ARG A 426 16.47 17.85 11.01
C ARG A 426 15.14 17.93 11.75
N ARG A 427 14.78 16.87 12.48
CA ARG A 427 13.62 16.86 13.39
C ARG A 427 13.74 17.92 14.52
N LEU A 428 14.94 18.50 14.69
CA LEU A 428 15.34 19.43 15.75
C LEU A 428 15.69 20.83 15.23
N ALA A 429 14.91 21.43 14.33
CA ALA A 429 15.03 22.87 14.09
C ALA A 429 14.60 23.61 15.38
N TYR A 430 15.58 24.09 16.16
CA TYR A 430 15.39 24.97 17.31
C TYR A 430 14.59 26.21 16.91
N GLN A 431 14.08 26.93 17.90
CA GLN A 431 13.10 28.03 17.84
C GLN A 431 13.41 29.24 16.92
N ASP A 432 14.43 29.19 16.06
CA ASP A 432 14.76 30.21 15.06
C ASP A 432 14.89 29.68 13.61
N ASP A 433 14.80 28.37 13.39
CA ASP A 433 14.91 27.77 12.03
C ASP A 433 13.56 27.24 11.50
N ALA A 434 12.48 27.51 12.26
CA ALA A 434 11.09 27.40 11.81
C ALA A 434 10.74 28.36 10.65
N GLY A 435 11.71 29.11 10.12
CA GLY A 435 11.55 29.98 8.97
C GLY A 435 11.55 29.27 7.62
N SER A 436 12.06 28.03 7.50
CA SER A 436 12.27 27.40 6.18
C SER A 436 11.12 26.52 5.68
N CYS A 437 10.24 26.00 6.54
CA CYS A 437 9.07 25.18 6.14
C CYS A 437 7.75 25.97 6.18
N GLY A 438 7.81 27.30 6.25
CA GLY A 438 6.64 28.18 6.37
C GLY A 438 6.22 28.46 7.83
N PRO A 439 5.36 29.46 8.06
CA PRO A 439 5.06 29.93 9.42
C PRO A 439 4.35 28.88 10.29
N GLY A 440 5.00 28.50 11.40
CA GLY A 440 4.44 28.10 12.69
C GLY A 440 3.61 26.80 12.82
N THR A 441 3.06 26.23 11.76
CA THR A 441 2.10 25.09 11.86
C THR A 441 2.42 23.89 10.97
N VAL A 442 3.43 23.98 10.10
CA VAL A 442 3.71 22.94 9.11
C VAL A 442 4.55 21.84 9.74
N ARG A 443 3.93 20.67 9.93
CA ARG A 443 4.60 19.49 10.47
C ARG A 443 5.40 18.81 9.36
N LEU A 444 6.66 18.50 9.63
CA LEU A 444 7.46 17.64 8.77
C LEU A 444 6.79 16.27 8.62
N ILE A 445 6.88 15.70 7.43
CA ILE A 445 6.57 14.29 7.21
C ILE A 445 7.69 13.48 7.88
N LEU A 446 7.32 12.53 8.75
CA LEU A 446 8.26 11.71 9.53
C LEU A 446 8.13 10.20 9.24
N VAL A 447 7.09 9.80 8.50
CA VAL A 447 6.77 8.40 8.22
C VAL A 447 6.88 8.17 6.71
N PRO A 448 7.70 7.21 6.24
CA PRO A 448 7.90 6.95 4.82
C PRO A 448 6.62 6.75 4.01
N GLY A 449 5.61 6.08 4.58
CA GLY A 449 4.32 5.83 3.91
C GLY A 449 3.49 7.09 3.63
N ASN A 450 3.87 8.25 4.20
CA ASN A 450 3.23 9.54 3.92
C ASN A 450 3.96 10.31 2.81
N CYS A 451 5.07 9.80 2.27
CA CYS A 451 5.63 10.31 1.02
C CYS A 451 4.77 9.84 -0.15
N VAL A 452 4.56 10.71 -1.13
CA VAL A 452 3.92 10.32 -2.40
C VAL A 452 4.88 9.40 -3.17
N LEU A 453 4.39 8.24 -3.61
CA LEU A 453 5.17 7.32 -4.44
C LEU A 453 4.87 7.59 -5.92
N CYS A 454 5.87 7.38 -6.79
CA CYS A 454 5.64 7.58 -8.23
C CYS A 454 4.53 6.64 -8.76
N GLU A 455 4.42 5.42 -8.22
CA GLU A 455 3.38 4.45 -8.57
C GLU A 455 1.95 4.91 -8.23
N ASP A 456 1.80 5.91 -7.36
CA ASP A 456 0.50 6.52 -7.05
C ASP A 456 -0.02 7.38 -8.21
N TYR A 457 0.87 7.87 -9.08
CA TYR A 457 0.48 8.68 -10.24
C TYR A 457 -0.03 7.81 -11.39
N ARG A 458 -1.31 7.97 -11.72
CA ARG A 458 -1.97 7.31 -12.86
C ARG A 458 -2.03 8.13 -14.15
N ASN A 459 -1.49 9.35 -14.15
CA ASN A 459 -1.59 10.29 -15.25
C ASN A 459 -0.22 10.85 -15.64
N CYS A 460 0.11 10.85 -16.95
CA CYS A 460 1.40 11.35 -17.45
C CYS A 460 1.69 12.78 -17.03
N HIS A 461 0.68 13.65 -17.09
CA HIS A 461 0.84 15.07 -16.83
C HIS A 461 1.15 15.35 -15.35
N THR A 462 0.50 14.63 -14.43
CA THR A 462 0.80 14.76 -12.99
C THR A 462 2.11 14.08 -12.62
N CYS A 463 2.39 12.89 -13.18
CA CYS A 463 3.65 12.18 -12.99
C CYS A 463 4.85 13.01 -13.47
N SER A 464 4.80 13.53 -14.70
CA SER A 464 5.92 14.26 -15.33
C SER A 464 6.09 15.67 -14.76
N LYS A 465 5.11 16.16 -13.98
CA LYS A 465 5.22 17.42 -13.24
C LYS A 465 6.03 17.23 -11.94
N ASP A 466 6.02 16.04 -11.37
CA ASP A 466 6.85 15.72 -10.22
C ASP A 466 8.34 15.72 -10.61
N LEU A 467 9.19 16.28 -9.75
CA LEU A 467 10.62 16.42 -10.02
C LEU A 467 11.39 15.09 -9.94
N PHE A 468 10.85 14.11 -9.21
CA PHE A 468 11.47 12.81 -8.91
C PHE A 468 10.84 11.66 -9.71
N CYS A 469 9.78 11.90 -10.46
CA CYS A 469 9.13 10.87 -11.27
C CYS A 469 9.30 11.09 -12.78
N GLU A 470 9.19 10.01 -13.54
CA GLU A 470 9.14 9.99 -15.00
C GLU A 470 8.10 8.99 -15.49
N TRP A 471 7.44 9.35 -16.59
CA TRP A 471 6.42 8.52 -17.19
C TRP A 471 7.06 7.58 -18.21
N GLN A 472 6.95 6.28 -17.98
CA GLN A 472 7.49 5.26 -18.86
C GLN A 472 6.43 4.81 -19.85
N VAL A 473 6.84 4.66 -21.11
CA VAL A 473 6.05 4.03 -22.17
C VAL A 473 6.72 2.70 -22.46
N ASN A 474 6.16 1.59 -21.96
CA ASN A 474 6.74 0.27 -22.20
C ASN A 474 6.59 -0.11 -23.69
N SER A 475 7.69 -0.40 -24.36
CA SER A 475 7.69 -0.83 -25.77
C SER A 475 7.36 -2.32 -25.95
N SER A 476 7.49 -3.12 -24.89
CA SER A 476 7.43 -4.59 -24.95
C SER A 476 6.03 -5.16 -24.71
N LYS A 477 5.17 -4.44 -23.99
CA LYS A 477 3.73 -4.68 -23.87
C LYS A 477 3.03 -3.41 -24.36
N LYS A 478 2.47 -3.41 -25.58
CA LYS A 478 1.70 -2.29 -26.15
C LYS A 478 0.57 -1.92 -25.18
N GLY A 479 0.77 -0.99 -24.24
CA GLY A 479 -0.16 -0.97 -23.11
C GLY A 479 0.31 -0.19 -21.91
N ASP A 480 1.44 -0.63 -21.37
CA ASP A 480 1.75 -0.36 -19.98
C ASP A 480 2.45 0.99 -19.85
N PHE A 481 1.68 1.95 -19.36
CA PHE A 481 2.26 3.17 -18.83
C PHE A 481 2.34 3.08 -17.32
N LEU A 482 3.54 3.30 -16.83
CA LEU A 482 3.82 3.33 -15.41
C LEU A 482 4.57 4.62 -15.09
N CYS A 483 4.08 5.33 -14.08
CA CYS A 483 4.87 6.37 -13.48
C CYS A 483 5.92 5.71 -12.56
N SER A 484 7.17 6.06 -12.79
CA SER A 484 8.31 5.46 -12.11
C SER A 484 9.25 6.54 -11.63
N ARG A 485 10.25 6.17 -10.84
CA ARG A 485 11.33 7.08 -10.45
C ARG A 485 12.09 7.58 -11.67
N ARG A 486 12.38 8.88 -11.70
CA ARG A 486 13.15 9.55 -12.75
C ARG A 486 14.58 9.03 -12.88
N GLY A 487 15.06 8.92 -14.13
CA GLY A 487 16.43 8.53 -14.45
C GLY A 487 16.62 7.04 -14.72
N ARG A 488 15.56 6.28 -14.99
CA ARG A 488 15.65 4.86 -15.37
C ARG A 488 15.85 4.69 -16.86
N LEU A 489 15.03 5.36 -17.66
CA LEU A 489 15.00 5.20 -19.10
C LEU A 489 15.29 6.54 -19.80
N HIS A 490 16.10 6.49 -20.84
CA HIS A 490 16.38 7.66 -21.68
C HIS A 490 15.15 8.10 -22.50
N THR A 491 14.24 7.18 -22.79
CA THR A 491 13.01 7.42 -23.56
C THR A 491 11.81 7.83 -22.69
N ALA A 492 11.98 7.96 -21.37
CA ALA A 492 10.90 8.32 -20.47
C ALA A 492 10.52 9.80 -20.59
N ILE A 493 9.23 10.07 -20.45
CA ILE A 493 8.68 11.42 -20.51
C ILE A 493 8.91 12.12 -19.17
N ARG A 494 9.49 13.31 -19.24
CA ARG A 494 9.93 14.08 -18.07
C ARG A 494 9.32 15.47 -18.03
N SER A 495 8.68 15.91 -19.09
CA SER A 495 7.98 17.19 -19.14
C SER A 495 6.50 16.96 -19.43
N PRO A 496 5.59 17.67 -18.75
CA PRO A 496 4.17 17.61 -19.08
C PRO A 496 3.85 18.02 -20.53
N LYS A 497 4.76 18.74 -21.20
CA LYS A 497 4.66 19.13 -22.63
C LYS A 497 4.98 17.99 -23.59
N GLU A 498 5.79 17.03 -23.16
CA GLU A 498 6.16 15.83 -23.92
C GLU A 498 5.13 14.71 -23.73
N CYS A 499 4.24 14.85 -22.74
CA CYS A 499 3.14 13.92 -22.56
C CYS A 499 2.27 13.87 -23.81
N PRO A 500 1.94 12.66 -24.30
CA PRO A 500 1.01 12.53 -25.40
C PRO A 500 -0.31 13.16 -25.02
N LYS A 501 -0.91 13.91 -25.95
CA LYS A 501 -2.29 14.36 -25.79
C LYS A 501 -3.16 13.13 -25.56
N LEU A 502 -3.99 13.19 -24.53
CA LEU A 502 -5.01 12.17 -24.28
C LEU A 502 -5.89 12.04 -25.52
N CYS A 503 -6.39 10.84 -25.82
CA CYS A 503 -7.16 10.63 -27.04
C CYS A 503 -8.35 11.60 -27.14
N ASN A 504 -9.04 11.89 -26.03
CA ASN A 504 -10.15 12.84 -26.00
C ASN A 504 -9.79 14.31 -26.27
N GLN A 505 -8.50 14.68 -26.26
CA GLN A 505 -8.01 16.03 -26.57
C GLN A 505 -7.53 16.17 -28.02
N ARG A 506 -7.47 15.07 -28.78
CA ARG A 506 -7.06 15.07 -30.18
C ARG A 506 -8.29 15.31 -31.05
N THR A 507 -8.26 16.36 -31.85
CA THR A 507 -9.46 16.88 -32.55
C THR A 507 -9.52 16.51 -34.03
N THR A 508 -8.45 15.90 -34.56
CA THR A 508 -8.37 15.48 -35.97
C THR A 508 -8.03 14.00 -36.08
N CYS A 509 -8.50 13.36 -37.15
CA CYS A 509 -8.23 11.94 -37.44
C CYS A 509 -6.73 11.67 -37.53
N SER A 510 -5.99 12.49 -38.29
CA SER A 510 -4.54 12.35 -38.43
C SER A 510 -3.80 12.47 -37.09
N GLU A 511 -4.22 13.39 -36.21
CA GLU A 511 -3.64 13.54 -34.87
C GLU A 511 -4.01 12.37 -33.96
N CYS A 512 -5.26 11.91 -34.02
CA CYS A 512 -5.73 10.76 -33.24
C CYS A 512 -4.90 9.50 -33.48
N LEU A 513 -4.64 9.21 -34.75
CA LEU A 513 -3.90 8.02 -35.19
C LEU A 513 -2.38 8.22 -35.17
N SER A 514 -1.89 9.43 -34.87
CA SER A 514 -0.46 9.69 -34.77
C SER A 514 0.12 9.10 -33.48
N ASN A 515 1.13 8.22 -33.61
CA ASN A 515 1.94 7.69 -32.51
C ASN A 515 1.17 7.07 -31.32
N SER A 516 -0.04 6.54 -31.51
CA SER A 516 -0.80 5.86 -30.45
C SER A 516 -1.42 4.57 -30.96
N SER A 517 -1.00 3.42 -30.42
CA SER A 517 -1.65 2.12 -30.68
C SER A 517 -2.90 1.89 -29.84
N GLN A 518 -3.32 2.89 -29.06
CA GLN A 518 -4.42 2.78 -28.11
C GLN A 518 -5.48 3.86 -28.33
N CYS A 519 -5.28 4.80 -29.25
CA CYS A 519 -6.33 5.73 -29.65
C CYS A 519 -6.99 5.22 -30.94
N ALA A 520 -8.31 5.31 -31.00
CA ALA A 520 -9.08 5.05 -32.20
C ALA A 520 -9.83 6.33 -32.60
N TRP A 521 -9.91 6.59 -33.90
CA TRP A 521 -10.68 7.71 -34.45
C TRP A 521 -12.04 7.23 -34.88
N CYS A 522 -13.08 7.81 -34.28
CA CYS A 522 -14.43 7.54 -34.68
C CYS A 522 -14.90 8.47 -35.80
N GLN A 523 -15.17 7.92 -36.98
CA GLN A 523 -15.56 8.75 -38.13
C GLN A 523 -16.96 9.34 -37.99
N SER A 524 -17.91 8.59 -37.44
CA SER A 524 -19.30 9.01 -37.28
C SER A 524 -19.43 10.15 -36.25
N THR A 525 -18.70 10.08 -35.15
CA THR A 525 -18.75 11.10 -34.08
C THR A 525 -17.65 12.15 -34.17
N ARG A 526 -16.73 12.02 -35.15
CA ARG A 526 -15.57 12.90 -35.36
C ARG A 526 -14.75 13.13 -34.08
N ASN A 527 -14.62 12.08 -33.28
CA ASN A 527 -13.98 12.15 -31.97
C ASN A 527 -12.89 11.10 -31.86
N CYS A 528 -11.77 11.49 -31.26
CA CYS A 528 -10.72 10.57 -30.88
C CYS A 528 -10.99 10.01 -29.48
N PHE A 529 -10.67 8.74 -29.26
CA PHE A 529 -10.94 8.06 -28.00
C PHE A 529 -9.95 6.95 -27.72
N TYR A 530 -9.86 6.53 -26.46
CA TYR A 530 -9.01 5.42 -26.06
C TYR A 530 -9.71 4.11 -26.43
N PHE A 531 -9.07 3.22 -27.18
CA PHE A 531 -9.67 2.01 -27.74
C PHE A 531 -10.19 1.05 -26.66
N ALA A 532 -9.44 0.87 -25.57
CA ALA A 532 -9.92 0.12 -24.40
C ALA A 532 -11.13 0.78 -23.70
N ALA A 533 -11.42 2.04 -24.01
CA ALA A 533 -12.65 2.73 -23.60
C ALA A 533 -13.70 2.78 -24.73
N TYR A 534 -13.57 1.98 -25.81
CA TYR A 534 -14.54 1.94 -26.92
C TYR A 534 -15.93 1.63 -26.41
N LEU A 535 -16.09 0.50 -25.74
CA LEU A 535 -17.36 0.01 -25.22
C LEU A 535 -17.94 0.98 -24.18
N ALA A 536 -17.06 1.60 -23.39
CA ALA A 536 -17.36 2.65 -22.44
C ALA A 536 -17.87 3.96 -23.08
N LYS A 537 -17.30 4.36 -24.22
CA LYS A 537 -17.58 5.65 -24.87
C LYS A 537 -18.65 5.55 -25.97
N TYR A 538 -18.76 4.41 -26.64
CA TYR A 538 -19.74 4.11 -27.70
C TYR A 538 -20.53 2.83 -27.41
N PRO A 539 -21.25 2.79 -26.28
CA PRO A 539 -21.98 1.61 -25.84
C PRO A 539 -23.07 1.12 -26.81
N TYR A 540 -23.53 1.98 -27.73
CA TYR A 540 -24.55 1.66 -28.76
C TYR A 540 -23.96 1.43 -30.14
N GLY A 541 -22.63 1.43 -30.26
CA GLY A 541 -22.00 1.43 -31.57
C GLY A 541 -22.28 2.70 -32.37
N ASP A 542 -22.49 3.85 -31.71
CA ASP A 542 -22.52 5.17 -32.37
C ASP A 542 -21.28 5.38 -33.23
N CYS A 543 -20.17 4.77 -32.81
CA CYS A 543 -18.99 4.56 -33.62
C CYS A 543 -19.05 3.29 -34.47
N ARG A 544 -19.86 3.31 -35.53
CA ARG A 544 -20.09 2.17 -36.45
C ARG A 544 -18.83 1.67 -37.18
N GLY A 545 -17.76 2.44 -37.13
CA GLY A 545 -16.45 2.11 -37.65
C GLY A 545 -15.43 3.12 -37.14
N TRP A 546 -14.25 2.62 -36.79
CA TRP A 546 -13.14 3.43 -36.33
C TRP A 546 -11.91 3.14 -37.17
N TYR A 547 -11.01 4.11 -37.19
CA TYR A 547 -9.66 3.91 -37.69
C TYR A 547 -8.74 3.76 -36.49
N ASP A 548 -7.84 2.78 -36.53
CA ASP A 548 -6.71 2.56 -35.64
C ASP A 548 -5.46 2.27 -36.50
N ARG A 549 -4.28 2.19 -35.89
CA ARG A 549 -2.99 2.13 -36.61
C ARG A 549 -2.19 0.87 -36.30
#